data_AF-A0A7C6NBC2-F1
#
_entry.id   AF-A0A7C6NBC2-F1
#
_cell.length_a   1.000
_cell.length_b   1.000
_cell.length_c   1.000
_cell.angle_alpha   90.00
_cell.angle_beta   90.00
_cell.angle_gamma   90.00
#
_symmetry.space_group_name_H-M   'P 1'
#
loop_
_entity.id
_entity.type
_entity.pdbx_description
1 polymer ?
#
loop_
_entity_poly.entity_id
_entity_poly.type
_entity_poly.pdbx_seq_one_letter_code
_entity_poly.pdbx_strand_id
1 'polypeptide(L)'
;MNLKQIGVIHSPWKAVGEPPFQGRQAKEETVIEIFPEYAAGLKDIHRASHLIVLYWCHLAGREKLQTVTPHGPETRGVFACRTPARPNPIAFCVAELLQINGNSLVVRGLDALDGSPLLDLKPYSSELDSITGVGIGWMNKS
;
A
#
# COMPACT_ATOMS: atom_id res chain seq x y z
N MET A 1 -21.02 3.95 -1.95
CA MET A 1 -20.27 2.69 -1.66
C MET A 1 -19.58 2.88 -0.32
N ASN A 2 -19.75 1.93 0.60
CA ASN A 2 -19.11 1.97 1.92
C ASN A 2 -18.08 0.84 2.00
N LEU A 3 -16.85 1.16 2.38
CA LEU A 3 -15.79 0.17 2.60
C LEU A 3 -15.80 -0.28 4.07
N LYS A 4 -15.43 -1.54 4.30
CA LYS A 4 -15.21 -2.07 5.64
C LYS A 4 -13.71 -2.07 5.92
N GLN A 5 -13.32 -1.51 7.06
CA GLN A 5 -11.96 -1.69 7.56
C GLN A 5 -11.85 -3.12 8.12
N ILE A 6 -10.85 -3.86 7.64
CA ILE A 6 -10.65 -5.27 8.03
C ILE A 6 -9.49 -5.45 9.02
N GLY A 7 -8.77 -4.38 9.32
CA GLY A 7 -7.59 -4.40 10.16
C GLY A 7 -6.92 -3.04 10.27
N VAL A 8 -5.75 -3.00 10.88
CA VAL A 8 -4.92 -1.81 11.01
C VAL A 8 -3.47 -2.14 10.69
N ILE A 9 -2.74 -1.16 10.13
CA ILE A 9 -1.31 -1.29 9.85
C ILE A 9 -0.54 -0.53 10.93
N HIS A 10 0.35 -1.25 11.62
CA HIS A 10 1.29 -0.70 12.59
C HIS A 10 2.65 -0.52 11.92
N SER A 11 3.16 0.70 11.93
CA SER A 11 4.41 1.05 11.26
C SER A 11 5.24 2.01 12.13
N PRO A 12 6.54 2.16 11.84
CA PRO A 12 7.39 3.09 12.59
C PRO A 12 7.08 4.56 12.27
N TRP A 13 6.34 4.84 11.18
CA TRP A 13 6.12 6.19 10.69
C TRP A 13 4.84 6.80 11.28
N LYS A 14 4.99 7.87 12.06
CA LYS A 14 3.89 8.54 12.78
C LYS A 14 3.45 9.83 12.09
N ALA A 15 4.28 10.39 11.21
CA ALA A 15 3.99 11.66 10.53
C ALA A 15 4.12 11.58 9.01
N VAL A 16 3.33 12.41 8.31
CA VAL A 16 3.40 12.56 6.86
C VAL A 16 4.82 12.99 6.47
N GLY A 17 5.41 12.29 5.50
CA GLY A 17 6.76 12.55 5.02
C GLY A 17 7.86 11.69 5.66
N GLU A 18 7.55 10.94 6.72
CA GLU A 18 8.45 9.93 7.27
C GLU A 18 8.52 8.63 6.45
N PRO A 19 7.41 8.08 5.91
CA PRO A 19 7.49 6.89 5.06
C PRO A 19 8.27 7.18 3.76
N PRO A 20 8.89 6.15 3.15
CA PRO A 20 9.45 6.29 1.82
C PRO A 20 8.37 6.58 0.79
N PHE A 21 8.74 7.16 -0.37
CA PHE A 21 7.79 7.49 -1.42
C PHE A 21 7.09 6.28 -2.04
N GLN A 22 7.69 5.10 -1.95
CA GLN A 22 7.12 3.83 -2.41
C GLN A 22 7.46 2.71 -1.42
N GLY A 23 6.47 1.89 -1.06
CA GLY A 23 6.63 0.81 -0.08
C GLY A 23 7.76 -0.16 -0.43
N ARG A 24 8.00 -0.44 -1.71
CA ARG A 24 9.13 -1.29 -2.16
C ARG A 24 10.52 -0.77 -1.72
N GLN A 25 10.63 0.50 -1.38
CA GLN A 25 11.86 1.11 -0.87
C GLN A 25 12.01 0.98 0.65
N ALA A 26 10.92 0.65 1.37
CA ALA A 26 10.93 0.46 2.81
C ALA A 26 11.71 -0.81 3.19
N LYS A 27 12.59 -0.68 4.19
CA LYS A 27 13.36 -1.81 4.74
C LYS A 27 12.81 -2.26 6.09
N GLU A 28 12.13 -1.34 6.76
CA GLU A 28 11.49 -1.49 8.05
C GLU A 28 10.37 -2.53 7.96
N GLU A 29 10.23 -3.29 9.04
CA GLU A 29 9.13 -4.23 9.21
C GLU A 29 7.90 -3.48 9.72
N THR A 30 6.75 -3.92 9.22
CA THR A 30 5.44 -3.39 9.60
C THR A 30 4.55 -4.56 9.98
N VAL A 31 3.59 -4.32 10.86
CA VAL A 31 2.64 -5.34 11.28
C VAL A 31 1.26 -5.01 10.72
N ILE A 32 0.70 -5.92 9.96
CA ILE A 32 -0.69 -5.88 9.56
C ILE A 32 -1.48 -6.70 10.60
N GLU A 33 -2.30 -6.03 11.39
CA GLU A 33 -3.22 -6.70 12.32
C GLU A 33 -4.60 -6.82 11.67
N ILE A 34 -5.10 -8.04 11.49
CA ILE A 34 -6.45 -8.32 10.99
C ILE A 34 -7.42 -8.37 12.16
N PHE A 35 -8.58 -7.71 12.07
CA PHE A 35 -9.55 -7.78 13.15
C PHE A 35 -10.10 -9.21 13.33
N PRO A 36 -10.41 -9.64 14.57
CA PRO A 36 -10.78 -11.02 14.87
C PRO A 36 -11.90 -11.58 13.99
N GLU A 37 -12.91 -10.77 13.65
CA GLU A 37 -14.05 -11.18 12.82
C GLU A 37 -13.67 -11.50 11.36
N TYR A 38 -12.51 -11.03 10.89
CA TYR A 38 -11.99 -11.30 9.54
C TYR A 38 -10.83 -12.30 9.54
N ALA A 39 -10.33 -12.72 10.71
CA ALA A 39 -9.16 -13.59 10.84
C ALA A 39 -9.31 -14.94 10.10
N ALA A 40 -10.54 -15.47 9.98
CA ALA A 40 -10.81 -16.68 9.20
C ALA A 40 -10.39 -16.55 7.72
N GLY A 41 -10.33 -15.32 7.18
CA GLY A 41 -9.86 -15.04 5.82
C GLY A 41 -8.36 -15.26 5.62
N LEU A 42 -7.58 -15.44 6.68
CA LEU A 42 -6.14 -15.74 6.62
C LEU A 42 -5.83 -17.21 6.32
N LYS A 43 -6.84 -18.06 6.19
CA LYS A 43 -6.63 -19.47 5.84
C LYS A 43 -5.75 -19.57 4.59
N ASP A 44 -4.71 -20.41 4.67
CA ASP A 44 -3.73 -20.67 3.61
C ASP A 44 -2.82 -19.48 3.20
N ILE A 45 -2.86 -18.34 3.88
CA ILE A 45 -2.04 -17.17 3.53
C ILE A 45 -0.52 -17.44 3.57
N HIS A 46 -0.08 -18.38 4.42
CA HIS A 46 1.31 -18.83 4.53
C HIS A 46 1.88 -19.44 3.24
N ARG A 47 1.03 -19.77 2.26
CA ARG A 47 1.45 -20.28 0.95
C ARG A 47 1.93 -19.16 0.02
N ALA A 48 1.66 -17.90 0.34
CA ALA A 48 2.14 -16.75 -0.42
C ALA A 48 3.41 -16.17 0.21
N SER A 49 4.43 -15.89 -0.60
CA SER A 49 5.61 -15.14 -0.15
C SER A 49 5.39 -13.63 -0.16
N HIS A 50 4.46 -13.16 -1.01
CA HIS A 50 4.15 -11.74 -1.17
C HIS A 50 2.64 -11.52 -1.22
N LEU A 51 2.23 -10.37 -0.71
CA LEU A 51 0.85 -9.94 -0.65
C LEU A 51 0.68 -8.59 -1.36
N ILE A 52 -0.39 -8.46 -2.13
CA ILE A 52 -0.96 -7.15 -2.45
C ILE A 52 -1.70 -6.65 -1.21
N VAL A 53 -1.35 -5.45 -0.78
CA VAL A 53 -1.93 -4.79 0.39
C VAL A 53 -2.65 -3.54 -0.07
N LEU A 54 -3.96 -3.48 0.18
CA LEU A 54 -4.78 -2.30 -0.06
C LEU A 54 -5.14 -1.66 1.28
N TYR A 55 -4.79 -0.40 1.44
CA TYR A 55 -5.05 0.35 2.67
C TYR A 55 -5.54 1.77 2.35
N TRP A 56 -6.16 2.41 3.34
CA TRP A 56 -6.70 3.76 3.20
C TRP A 56 -5.71 4.80 3.73
N CYS A 57 -5.25 5.72 2.88
CA CYS A 57 -4.46 6.87 3.33
C CYS A 57 -5.37 7.88 4.05
N HIS A 58 -5.69 7.60 5.30
CA HIS A 58 -6.68 8.30 6.11
C HIS A 58 -6.41 9.81 6.32
N LEU A 59 -5.16 10.25 6.18
CA LEU A 59 -4.78 11.67 6.25
C LEU A 59 -4.72 12.38 4.89
N ALA A 60 -4.98 11.68 3.78
CA ALA A 60 -4.84 12.24 2.44
C ALA A 60 -6.03 13.13 2.05
N GLY A 61 -5.75 14.26 1.41
CA GLY A 61 -6.78 15.14 0.84
C GLY A 61 -7.47 14.49 -0.36
N ARG A 62 -8.81 14.54 -0.40
CA ARG A 62 -9.63 13.83 -1.39
C ARG A 62 -10.04 14.68 -2.60
N GLU A 63 -10.00 15.99 -2.45
CA GLU A 63 -10.48 16.94 -3.47
C GLU A 63 -9.43 17.25 -4.56
N LYS A 64 -8.16 16.88 -4.34
CA LYS A 64 -7.09 17.17 -5.29
C LYS A 64 -7.20 16.24 -6.50
N LEU A 65 -7.22 16.83 -7.70
CA LEU A 65 -7.19 16.11 -8.98
C LEU A 65 -5.84 16.23 -9.71
N GLN A 66 -4.95 17.08 -9.20
CA GLN A 66 -3.61 17.30 -9.71
C GLN A 66 -2.59 17.46 -8.57
N THR A 67 -1.34 17.10 -8.83
CA THR A 67 -0.23 17.21 -7.87
C THR A 67 1.12 17.40 -8.56
N VAL A 68 2.09 17.95 -7.85
CA VAL A 68 3.51 17.81 -8.20
C VAL A 68 4.01 16.47 -7.65
N THR A 69 4.92 15.81 -8.37
CA THR A 69 5.50 14.51 -7.97
C THR A 69 6.97 14.68 -7.61
N PRO A 70 7.60 13.72 -6.91
CA PRO A 70 9.05 13.78 -6.63
C PRO A 70 9.96 13.76 -7.87
N HIS A 71 9.40 13.53 -9.08
CA HIS A 71 10.17 13.40 -10.32
C HIS A 71 10.38 14.72 -11.08
N GLY A 72 9.82 15.84 -10.61
CA GLY A 72 10.02 17.15 -11.24
C GLY A 72 8.94 18.17 -10.87
N PRO A 73 9.09 19.43 -11.34
CA PRO A 73 8.18 20.53 -10.98
C PRO A 73 6.84 20.48 -11.73
N GLU A 74 6.72 19.67 -12.78
CA GLU A 74 5.50 19.58 -13.58
C GLU A 74 4.34 18.98 -12.78
N THR A 75 3.17 19.60 -12.93
CA THR A 75 1.93 19.08 -12.37
C THR A 75 1.43 17.89 -13.18
N ARG A 76 0.97 16.85 -12.48
CA ARG A 76 0.40 15.62 -13.05
C ARG A 76 -1.00 15.40 -12.50
N GLY A 77 -1.89 14.84 -13.32
CA GLY A 77 -3.18 14.35 -12.84
C GLY A 77 -2.99 13.21 -11.82
N VAL A 78 -3.84 13.15 -10.80
CA VAL A 78 -3.70 12.15 -9.71
C VAL A 78 -3.82 10.70 -10.21
N PHE A 79 -4.52 10.48 -11.33
CA PHE A 79 -4.64 9.17 -11.97
C PHE A 79 -3.46 8.82 -12.89
N ALA A 80 -2.64 9.81 -13.26
CA ALA A 80 -1.42 9.59 -14.02
C ALA A 80 -0.21 9.30 -13.12
N CYS A 81 -0.37 9.34 -11.79
CA CYS A 81 0.67 9.12 -10.79
C CYS A 81 0.16 8.35 -9.56
N ARG A 82 1.01 8.20 -8.54
CA ARG A 82 0.76 7.39 -7.34
C ARG A 82 0.62 8.20 -6.06
N THR A 83 0.21 9.46 -6.16
CA THR A 83 -0.01 10.29 -4.96
C THR A 83 -1.13 9.73 -4.08
N PRO A 84 -1.00 9.81 -2.74
CA PRO A 84 -2.08 9.43 -1.82
C PRO A 84 -3.28 10.38 -1.89
N ALA A 85 -3.10 11.63 -2.34
CA ALA A 85 -4.18 12.61 -2.48
C ALA A 85 -4.99 12.34 -3.76
N ARG A 86 -6.19 11.76 -3.61
CA ARG A 86 -7.08 11.35 -4.70
C ARG A 86 -8.51 11.14 -4.18
N PRO A 87 -9.55 11.09 -5.04
CA PRO A 87 -10.95 10.98 -4.59
C PRO A 87 -11.23 9.79 -3.66
N ASN A 88 -10.59 8.65 -3.95
CA ASN A 88 -10.56 7.47 -3.09
C ASN A 88 -9.09 7.15 -2.77
N PRO A 89 -8.56 7.58 -1.61
CA PRO A 89 -7.16 7.40 -1.20
C PRO A 89 -6.82 5.95 -0.84
N ILE A 90 -7.07 5.04 -1.78
CA ILE A 90 -6.70 3.64 -1.69
C ILE A 90 -5.26 3.52 -2.17
N ALA A 91 -4.37 3.15 -1.27
CA ALA A 91 -3.00 2.81 -1.57
C ALA A 91 -2.87 1.33 -1.96
N PHE A 92 -1.80 1.05 -2.69
CA PHE A 92 -1.44 -0.27 -3.18
C PHE A 92 0.05 -0.49 -2.93
N CYS A 93 0.37 -1.55 -2.22
CA CYS A 93 1.73 -2.06 -2.05
C CYS A 93 1.79 -3.54 -2.39
N VAL A 94 2.98 -4.01 -2.79
CA VAL A 94 3.33 -5.43 -2.76
C VAL A 94 4.32 -5.60 -1.62
N ALA A 95 3.97 -6.42 -0.63
CA ALA A 95 4.75 -6.63 0.57
C ALA A 95 5.21 -8.08 0.68
N GLU A 96 6.44 -8.29 1.12
CA GLU A 96 6.99 -9.59 1.50
C GLU A 96 6.39 -10.04 2.83
N LEU A 97 5.84 -11.25 2.88
CA LEU A 97 5.32 -11.85 4.11
C LEU A 97 6.47 -12.54 4.86
N LEU A 98 6.84 -11.99 6.02
CA LEU A 98 7.98 -12.45 6.81
C LEU A 98 7.56 -13.45 7.88
N GLN A 99 6.49 -13.14 8.62
CA GLN A 99 6.01 -13.96 9.74
C GLN A 99 4.48 -13.86 9.90
N ILE A 100 3.89 -14.89 10.49
CA ILE A 100 2.47 -14.96 10.81
C ILE A 100 2.33 -15.31 12.30
N ASN A 101 1.67 -14.43 13.04
CA ASN A 101 1.44 -14.54 14.48
C ASN A 101 -0.07 -14.41 14.77
N GLY A 102 -0.80 -15.52 14.66
CA GLY A 102 -2.26 -15.50 14.80
C GLY A 102 -2.92 -14.68 13.69
N ASN A 103 -3.55 -13.56 14.06
CA ASN A 103 -4.18 -12.59 13.15
C ASN A 103 -3.25 -11.43 12.74
N SER A 104 -1.98 -11.48 13.12
CA SER A 104 -0.98 -10.46 12.79
C SER A 104 0.05 -10.97 11.79
N LEU A 105 0.34 -10.17 10.78
CA LEU A 105 1.32 -10.47 9.72
C LEU A 105 2.48 -9.49 9.81
N VAL A 106 3.70 -9.99 10.00
CA VAL A 106 4.91 -9.16 9.88
C VAL A 106 5.29 -9.13 8.41
N VAL A 107 5.40 -7.93 7.85
CA VAL A 107 5.67 -7.73 6.42
C VAL A 107 6.71 -6.63 6.20
N ARG A 108 7.39 -6.69 5.05
CA ARG A 108 8.26 -5.62 4.54
C ARG A 108 7.75 -5.14 3.19
N GLY A 109 7.88 -3.85 2.90
CA GLY A 109 7.48 -3.30 1.61
C GLY A 109 6.23 -2.40 1.64
N LEU A 110 5.84 -1.91 2.82
CA LEU A 110 4.74 -0.95 3.01
C LEU A 110 5.27 0.46 3.24
N ASP A 111 4.49 1.46 2.83
CA ASP A 111 4.71 2.90 3.06
C ASP A 111 3.55 3.54 3.84
N ALA A 112 2.78 2.73 4.56
CA ALA A 112 1.61 3.15 5.31
C ALA A 112 1.99 3.86 6.61
N LEU A 113 1.35 4.99 6.91
CA LEU A 113 1.43 5.60 8.24
C LEU A 113 0.85 4.66 9.30
N ASP A 114 1.39 4.76 10.50
CA ASP A 114 0.89 4.01 11.64
C ASP A 114 -0.60 4.30 11.87
N GLY A 115 -1.36 3.24 12.19
CA GLY A 115 -2.80 3.33 12.35
C GLY A 115 -3.58 3.37 11.04
N SER A 116 -2.93 3.21 9.88
CA SER A 116 -3.64 3.22 8.59
C SER A 116 -4.66 2.07 8.50
N PRO A 117 -5.92 2.36 8.12
CA PRO A 117 -6.94 1.34 7.94
C PRO A 117 -6.60 0.35 6.82
N LEU A 118 -6.60 -0.94 7.12
CA LEU A 118 -6.48 -2.00 6.12
C LEU A 118 -7.85 -2.22 5.45
N LEU A 119 -7.84 -2.34 4.12
CA LEU A 119 -9.04 -2.58 3.33
C LEU A 119 -9.10 -3.99 2.76
N ASP A 120 -7.97 -4.52 2.26
CA ASP A 120 -7.95 -5.80 1.59
C ASP A 120 -6.53 -6.39 1.50
N LEU A 121 -6.47 -7.72 1.36
CA LEU A 121 -5.25 -8.48 1.10
C LEU A 121 -5.48 -9.46 -0.03
N LYS A 122 -4.49 -9.62 -0.92
CA LYS A 122 -4.50 -10.66 -1.96
C LYS A 122 -3.13 -11.31 -2.08
N PRO A 123 -3.02 -12.62 -2.39
CA PRO A 123 -1.73 -13.19 -2.76
C PRO A 123 -1.23 -12.53 -4.04
N TYR A 124 0.04 -12.12 -4.07
CA TYR A 124 0.67 -11.65 -5.30
C TYR A 124 1.04 -12.85 -6.19
N SER A 125 0.68 -12.78 -7.46
CA SER A 125 1.04 -13.76 -8.48
C SER A 125 1.83 -13.08 -9.60
N SER A 126 3.09 -13.45 -9.76
CA SER A 126 3.91 -12.94 -10.88
C SER A 126 3.30 -13.25 -12.26
N GLU A 127 2.52 -14.32 -12.39
CA GLU A 127 1.85 -14.68 -13.65
C GLU A 127 0.71 -13.72 -14.00
N LEU A 128 0.00 -13.21 -12.98
CA LEU A 128 -1.20 -12.38 -13.16
C LEU A 128 -0.91 -10.89 -13.02
N ASP A 129 -0.04 -10.54 -12.07
CA ASP A 129 0.17 -9.16 -11.60
C ASP A 129 1.39 -8.48 -12.23
N SER A 130 2.22 -9.22 -12.97
CA SER A 130 3.45 -8.71 -13.59
C SER A 130 3.33 -8.63 -15.11
N ILE A 131 3.53 -7.43 -15.65
CA ILE A 131 3.77 -7.20 -17.08
C ILE A 131 5.15 -6.55 -17.19
N THR A 132 6.06 -7.17 -17.96
CA THR A 132 7.43 -6.69 -18.12
C THR A 132 7.54 -5.71 -19.30
N GLY A 133 8.57 -4.85 -19.27
CA GLY A 133 8.84 -3.90 -20.37
C GLY A 133 7.88 -2.71 -20.49
N VAL A 134 7.00 -2.50 -19.51
CA VAL A 134 6.07 -1.35 -19.47
C VAL A 134 6.65 -0.19 -18.65
N GLY A 135 6.26 1.03 -18.98
CA GLY A 135 6.74 2.24 -18.31
C GLY A 135 5.73 3.38 -18.30
N ILE A 136 6.04 4.42 -17.53
CA ILE A 136 5.23 5.64 -17.45
C ILE A 136 5.94 6.71 -18.28
N GLY A 137 5.34 7.11 -19.41
CA GLY A 137 6.02 7.93 -20.43
C GLY A 137 6.60 9.25 -19.91
N TRP A 138 6.01 9.85 -18.88
CA TRP A 138 6.51 11.09 -18.27
C TRP A 138 7.57 10.89 -17.16
N MET A 139 7.79 9.65 -16.69
CA MET A 139 8.82 9.34 -15.68
C MET A 139 10.19 9.08 -16.32
N ASN A 140 10.21 8.58 -17.56
CA ASN A 140 11.45 8.40 -18.30
C ASN A 140 11.87 9.79 -18.81
N LYS A 141 12.94 10.34 -18.23
CA LYS A 141 13.60 11.52 -18.81
C LYS A 141 14.09 11.10 -20.20
N SER A 142 13.54 11.73 -21.24
CA SER A 142 14.19 11.82 -22.55
C SER A 142 15.56 12.46 -22.41
#